data_AF-A0A2M7YLI7-F1
#
_entry.id   AF-A0A2M7YLI7-F1
#
_cell.length_a   1.000
_cell.length_b   1.000
_cell.length_c   1.000
_cell.angle_alpha   90.00
_cell.angle_beta   90.00
_cell.angle_gamma   90.00
#
_symmetry.space_group_name_H-M   'P 1'
#
loop_
_entity.id
_entity.type
_entity.pdbx_description
1 polymer ?
#
loop_
_entity_poly.entity_id
_entity_poly.type
_entity_poly.pdbx_seq_one_letter_code
_entity_poly.pdbx_strand_id
1 'polypeptide(L)'
;MKKHFLKIKQRDKFVFDAIKNGGKTIETRAGSVLYNKIEPGDILVFVCGKEKLEKKVVKATHFKSADDMLKYYDYKKIQPFSDSLE
;
A
#
# COMPACT_ATOMS: atom_id res chain seq x y z
N MET A 1 6.03 -12.78 -12.34
CA MET A 1 5.00 -11.77 -12.08
C MET A 1 3.80 -12.43 -11.42
N LYS A 2 3.67 -12.27 -10.11
CA LYS A 2 2.58 -12.82 -9.30
C LYS A 2 1.53 -11.74 -9.01
N LYS A 3 0.27 -12.14 -8.90
CA LYS A 3 -0.82 -11.25 -8.45
C LYS A 3 -1.07 -11.44 -6.96
N HIS A 4 -1.08 -10.34 -6.20
CA HIS A 4 -1.36 -10.31 -4.77
C HIS A 4 -2.63 -9.51 -4.53
N PHE A 5 -3.61 -10.09 -3.84
CA PHE A 5 -4.92 -9.46 -3.64
C PHE A 5 -4.99 -8.78 -2.28
N LEU A 6 -5.23 -7.46 -2.27
CA LEU A 6 -5.38 -6.66 -1.07
C LEU A 6 -6.83 -6.18 -0.99
N LYS A 7 -7.58 -6.69 -0.02
CA LYS A 7 -8.98 -6.32 0.20
C LYS A 7 -9.04 -5.07 1.09
N ILE A 8 -9.71 -4.02 0.60
CA ILE A 8 -10.04 -2.81 1.33
C ILE A 8 -11.53 -2.87 1.67
N LYS A 9 -11.89 -2.67 2.95
CA LYS A 9 -13.29 -2.69 3.38
C LYS A 9 -14.02 -1.49 2.78
N GLN A 10 -15.35 -1.59 2.59
CA GLN A 10 -16.10 -0.49 1.97
C GLN A 10 -16.09 0.80 2.80
N ARG A 11 -16.07 0.71 4.14
CA ARG A 11 -15.92 1.89 5.00
C ARG A 11 -14.61 2.65 4.77
N ASP A 12 -13.60 1.98 4.21
CA ASP A 12 -12.27 2.51 3.93
C ASP A 12 -12.08 2.84 2.44
N LYS A 13 -13.19 3.02 1.69
CA LYS A 13 -13.16 3.29 0.24
C LYS A 13 -12.31 4.49 -0.14
N PHE A 14 -12.24 5.50 0.72
CA PHE A 14 -11.39 6.68 0.52
C PHE A 14 -9.91 6.29 0.28
N VAL A 15 -9.41 5.24 0.94
CA VAL A 15 -8.05 4.71 0.70
C VAL A 15 -7.93 4.12 -0.70
N PHE A 16 -8.92 3.34 -1.13
CA PHE A 16 -8.96 2.78 -2.49
C PHE A 16 -8.98 3.89 -3.55
N ASP A 17 -9.78 4.92 -3.34
CA ASP A 17 -9.90 6.05 -4.25
C ASP A 17 -8.59 6.88 -4.31
N ALA A 18 -7.87 7.05 -3.19
CA ALA A 18 -6.54 7.67 -3.22
C ALA A 18 -5.51 6.85 -4.01
N ILE A 19 -5.54 5.52 -3.92
CA ILE A 19 -4.64 4.67 -4.73
C ILE A 19 -5.02 4.75 -6.21
N LYS A 20 -6.32 4.77 -6.51
CA LYS A 20 -6.87 4.91 -7.87
C LYS A 20 -6.42 6.22 -8.52
N ASN A 21 -6.57 7.32 -7.79
CA ASN A 21 -6.27 8.68 -8.27
C ASN A 21 -4.78 9.06 -8.14
N GLY A 22 -3.93 8.20 -7.56
CA GLY A 22 -2.49 8.45 -7.42
C GLY A 22 -2.10 9.32 -6.22
N GLY A 23 -3.04 9.68 -5.34
CA GLY A 23 -2.75 10.39 -4.08
C GLY A 23 -2.00 9.52 -3.07
N LYS A 24 -2.19 8.20 -3.10
CA LYS A 24 -1.43 7.23 -2.30
C LYS A 24 -0.58 6.36 -3.21
N THR A 25 0.74 6.50 -3.09
CA THR A 25 1.72 5.83 -3.98
C THR A 25 2.55 4.78 -3.24
N ILE A 26 2.59 4.83 -1.91
CA ILE A 26 3.33 3.90 -1.07
C ILE A 26 2.32 3.10 -0.23
N GLU A 27 2.35 1.78 -0.37
CA GLU A 27 1.56 0.87 0.45
C GLU A 27 2.44 0.22 1.51
N THR A 28 1.97 0.28 2.77
CA THR A 28 2.68 -0.24 3.92
C THR A 28 1.89 -1.39 4.54
N ARG A 29 2.61 -2.43 4.97
CA ARG A 29 2.06 -3.61 5.61
C ARG A 29 3.09 -4.14 6.60
N ALA A 30 2.61 -4.80 7.66
CA ALA A 30 3.47 -5.63 8.48
C ALA A 30 4.13 -6.70 7.60
N GLY A 31 5.45 -6.88 7.75
CA GLY A 31 6.27 -7.81 6.96
C GLY A 31 6.03 -9.29 7.27
N SER A 32 4.77 -9.71 7.35
CA SER A 32 4.39 -11.11 7.55
C SER A 32 4.76 -11.97 6.34
N VAL A 33 4.74 -13.29 6.51
CA VAL A 33 5.05 -14.28 5.46
C VAL A 33 4.21 -14.09 4.19
N LEU A 34 3.02 -13.48 4.32
CA LEU A 34 2.14 -13.19 3.20
C LEU A 34 2.68 -12.07 2.29
N TYR A 35 3.33 -11.06 2.86
CA TYR A 35 3.75 -9.85 2.14
C TYR A 35 5.26 -9.76 1.93
N ASN A 36 6.07 -10.47 2.71
CA ASN A 36 7.53 -10.40 2.64
C ASN A 36 8.13 -10.95 1.33
N LYS A 37 7.34 -11.70 0.55
CA LYS A 37 7.73 -12.25 -0.76
C LYS A 37 7.29 -11.39 -1.94
N ILE A 38 6.76 -10.18 -1.70
CA ILE A 38 6.37 -9.28 -2.79
C ILE A 38 7.63 -8.67 -3.38
N GLU A 39 7.78 -8.80 -4.69
CA GLU A 39 8.97 -8.36 -5.41
C GLU A 39 8.63 -7.29 -6.47
N PRO A 40 9.59 -6.44 -6.86
CA PRO A 40 9.42 -5.55 -8.01
C PRO A 40 8.99 -6.31 -9.26
N GLY A 41 8.00 -5.77 -9.97
CA GLY A 41 7.41 -6.41 -11.15
C GLY A 41 6.15 -7.22 -10.87
N ASP A 42 5.84 -7.56 -9.61
CA ASP A 42 4.55 -8.14 -9.24
C ASP A 42 3.39 -7.15 -9.40
N ILE A 43 2.16 -7.67 -9.32
CA ILE A 43 0.93 -6.89 -9.39
C ILE A 43 0.20 -6.94 -8.05
N LEU A 44 -0.09 -5.78 -7.49
CA LEU A 44 -1.03 -5.61 -6.39
C LEU A 44 -2.43 -5.38 -6.97
N VAL A 45 -3.37 -6.23 -6.60
CA VAL A 45 -4.78 -6.13 -6.96
C VAL A 45 -5.53 -5.63 -5.74
N PHE A 46 -5.83 -4.34 -5.71
CA PHE A 46 -6.67 -3.74 -4.69
C PHE A 46 -8.13 -4.05 -5.01
N VAL A 47 -8.89 -4.53 -4.01
CA VAL A 47 -10.30 -4.89 -4.16
C VAL A 47 -11.12 -4.15 -3.12
N CYS A 48 -12.13 -3.38 -3.57
CA CYS A 48 -13.07 -2.69 -2.69
C CYS A 48 -14.50 -2.97 -3.17
N GLY A 49 -15.19 -3.86 -2.45
CA GLY A 49 -16.51 -4.35 -2.89
C GLY A 49 -16.45 -5.03 -4.26
N LYS A 50 -17.11 -4.43 -5.26
CA LYS A 50 -17.13 -4.92 -6.65
C LYS A 50 -16.01 -4.31 -7.51
N GLU A 51 -15.34 -3.27 -7.04
CA GLU A 51 -14.27 -2.61 -7.78
C GLU A 51 -12.92 -3.33 -7.58
N LYS A 52 -12.10 -3.36 -8.63
CA LYS A 52 -10.73 -3.87 -8.61
C LYS A 52 -9.81 -2.87 -9.30
N LEU A 53 -8.59 -2.75 -8.77
CA LEU A 53 -7.55 -1.90 -9.32
C LEU A 53 -6.22 -2.66 -9.30
N GLU A 54 -5.57 -2.77 -10.45
CA GLU A 54 -4.25 -3.39 -10.56
C GLU A 54 -3.16 -2.32 -10.60
N LYS A 55 -2.11 -2.49 -9.80
CA LYS A 55 -0.92 -1.64 -9.79
C LYS A 55 0.33 -2.51 -9.80
N LYS A 56 1.31 -2.13 -10.62
CA LYS A 56 2.60 -2.81 -10.68
C LYS A 56 3.48 -2.35 -9.52
N VAL A 57 4.13 -3.30 -8.85
CA VAL A 57 5.13 -3.02 -7.82
C VAL A 57 6.38 -2.49 -8.51
N VAL A 58 6.73 -1.23 -8.23
CA VAL A 58 7.95 -0.61 -8.76
C VAL A 58 9.15 -0.91 -7.85
N LYS A 59 8.94 -0.91 -6.53
CA LYS A 59 9.96 -1.16 -5.51
C LYS A 59 9.32 -1.84 -4.31
N ALA A 60 10.05 -2.75 -3.68
CA ALA A 60 9.72 -3.35 -2.39
C ALA A 60 10.88 -3.10 -1.41
N THR A 61 10.59 -2.75 -0.17
CA THR A 61 11.61 -2.45 0.84
C THR A 61 11.13 -2.91 2.20
N HIS A 62 12.01 -3.56 2.95
CA HIS A 62 11.75 -3.99 4.32
C HIS A 62 12.46 -3.06 5.30
N PHE A 63 11.73 -2.66 6.35
CA PHE A 63 12.25 -1.85 7.45
C PHE A 63 12.14 -2.64 8.74
N LYS A 64 13.05 -2.36 9.68
CA LYS A 64 13.05 -2.99 11.02
C LYS A 64 11.95 -2.41 11.92
N SER A 65 11.61 -1.14 11.71
CA SER A 65 10.60 -0.41 12.48
C SER A 65 9.77 0.52 11.60
N ALA A 66 8.61 0.96 12.12
CA ALA A 66 7.81 2.00 11.47
C ALA A 66 8.58 3.33 11.40
N ASP A 67 9.36 3.67 12.42
CA ASP A 67 10.14 4.90 12.46
C ASP A 67 11.20 4.94 11.36
N ASP A 68 11.88 3.83 11.11
CA ASP A 68 12.87 3.74 10.03
C ASP A 68 12.22 3.93 8.66
N MET A 69 11.00 3.41 8.48
CA MET A 69 10.23 3.61 7.26
C MET A 69 9.80 5.08 7.10
N LEU A 70 9.32 5.72 8.18
CA LEU A 70 8.86 7.11 8.16
C LEU A 70 9.99 8.12 7.99
N LYS A 71 11.23 7.77 8.37
CA LYS A 71 12.43 8.56 8.01
C LYS A 71 12.77 8.49 6.53
N TYR A 72 12.43 7.38 5.87
CA TYR A 72 12.76 7.15 4.46
C TYR A 72 11.68 7.65 3.49
N TYR A 73 10.42 7.48 3.86
CA TYR A 73 9.29 7.84 3.02
C TYR A 73 8.48 8.98 3.62
N ASP A 74 8.10 9.92 2.76
CA ASP A 74 7.16 10.99 3.10
C ASP A 74 5.82 10.40 3.57
N TYR A 75 5.42 10.76 4.80
CA TYR A 75 4.21 10.28 5.44
C TYR A 75 2.96 10.52 4.59
N LYS A 76 2.87 11.66 3.89
CA LYS A 76 1.70 11.99 3.05
C LYS A 76 1.54 11.07 1.85
N LYS A 77 2.62 10.45 1.36
CA LYS A 77 2.57 9.44 0.28
C LYS A 77 2.10 8.07 0.77
N ILE A 78 2.20 7.82 2.08
CA ILE A 78 1.74 6.61 2.77
C ILE A 78 0.29 6.79 3.24
N GLN A 79 0.00 7.88 3.96
CA GLN A 79 -1.30 8.17 4.53
C GLN A 79 -1.68 9.63 4.25
N PRO A 80 -2.24 9.93 3.07
CA PRO A 80 -2.55 11.31 2.68
C PRO A 80 -3.63 11.96 3.54
N PHE A 81 -4.46 11.15 4.21
CA PHE A 81 -5.63 11.60 4.98
C PHE A 81 -5.34 11.91 6.45
N SER A 82 -4.12 11.65 6.92
CA SER A 82 -3.72 11.94 8.30
C SER A 82 -2.71 13.07 8.31
N ASP A 83 -2.87 14.01 9.23
CA ASP A 83 -1.93 15.10 9.47
C ASP A 83 -0.90 14.77 10.56
N SER A 84 -1.19 13.78 11.40
CA SER A 84 -0.34 13.31 12.49
C SER A 84 0.03 11.83 12.34
N LEU A 85 1.11 11.45 13.00
CA LEU A 85 1.52 10.05 13.18
C LEU A 85 0.74 9.36 14.31
N GLU A 86 0.20 10.15 15.24
CA GLU A 86 -0.59 9.75 16.42
C GLU A 86 -2.09 9.81 16.14
#